data_AF-A0A1C4PDC3-F1
#
_entry.id   AF-A0A1C4PDC3-F1
#
_cell.length_a   1.000
_cell.length_b   1.000
_cell.length_c   1.000
_cell.angle_alpha   90.00
_cell.angle_beta   90.00
_cell.angle_gamma   90.00
#
_symmetry.space_group_name_H-M   'P 1'
#
loop_
_entity.id
_entity.type
_entity.pdbx_description
1 polymer ?
#
loop_
_entity_poly.entity_id
_entity_poly.type
_entity_poly.pdbx_seq_one_letter_code
_entity_poly.pdbx_strand_id
1 'polypeptide(L)' 'MRPAGFFDAANAILVGRTSAPGTDSLTQHEAVLDALGSLDVPIIADVECGHVPPYPPIVNGARGRVVHTGTRSELTRTLD' A
#
# COMPACT_ATOMS: atom_id res chain seq x y z
N MET A 1 12.85 -7.18 2.60
CA MET A 1 12.45 -6.33 1.45
C MET A 1 13.27 -5.04 1.41
N ARG A 2 13.12 -4.14 2.39
CA ARG A 2 13.87 -2.87 2.41
C ARG A 2 15.40 -3.03 2.37
N PRO A 3 16.05 -3.85 3.24
CA PRO A 3 17.51 -4.02 3.16
C PRO A 3 18.01 -4.68 1.86
N ALA A 4 17.10 -5.25 1.07
CA ALA A 4 17.39 -5.88 -0.21
C ALA A 4 17.10 -4.96 -1.40
N GLY A 5 16.85 -3.66 -1.18
CA GLY A 5 16.61 -2.67 -2.23
C GLY A 5 15.26 -2.77 -2.95
N PHE A 6 14.30 -3.51 -2.39
CA PHE A 6 13.02 -3.77 -3.08
C PHE A 6 12.20 -2.51 -3.39
N PHE A 7 12.41 -1.43 -2.62
CA PHE A 7 11.65 -0.19 -2.74
C PHE A 7 12.41 0.94 -3.41
N ASP A 8 13.66 0.70 -3.87
CA ASP A 8 14.56 1.76 -4.35
C ASP A 8 14.01 2.49 -5.59
N ALA A 9 13.19 1.80 -6.39
CA ALA A 9 12.51 2.34 -7.56
C ALA A 9 10.98 2.49 -7.37
N ALA A 10 10.48 2.40 -6.13
CA ALA A 10 9.05 2.49 -5.87
C ALA A 10 8.56 3.93 -6.01
N ASN A 11 7.51 4.14 -6.80
CA ASN A 11 6.85 5.44 -6.91
C ASN A 11 5.86 5.71 -5.74
N ALA A 12 5.34 4.64 -5.14
CA ALA A 12 4.44 4.66 -3.99
C ALA A 12 4.34 3.24 -3.41
N ILE A 13 3.90 3.14 -2.15
CA ILE A 13 3.59 1.88 -1.49
C ILE A 13 2.10 1.87 -1.13
N LEU A 14 1.41 0.82 -1.54
CA LEU A 14 0.00 0.58 -1.21
C LEU A 14 -0.07 -0.56 -0.19
N VAL A 15 -0.63 -0.28 0.99
CA VAL A 15 -0.77 -1.25 2.06
C VAL A 15 -2.23 -1.66 2.19
N GLY A 16 -2.47 -2.96 2.08
CA GLY A 16 -3.80 -3.52 2.21
C GLY A 16 -4.36 -3.36 3.62
N ARG A 17 -5.68 -3.16 3.72
CA ARG A 17 -6.37 -3.14 5.00
C ARG A 17 -6.27 -4.51 5.70
N THR A 18 -6.30 -4.50 7.03
CA THR A 18 -6.25 -5.71 7.85
C THR A 18 -7.26 -5.65 8.99
N SER A 19 -7.81 -6.80 9.39
CA SER A 19 -8.59 -6.95 10.63
C SER A 19 -7.74 -7.43 11.80
N ALA A 20 -6.45 -7.69 11.59
CA ALA A 20 -5.54 -8.09 12.65
C ALA A 20 -5.39 -6.93 13.65
N PRO A 21 -5.44 -7.20 14.97
CA PRO A 21 -5.18 -6.18 15.96
C PRO A 21 -3.74 -5.69 15.86
N GLY A 22 -3.48 -4.49 16.35
CA GLY A 22 -2.11 -4.06 16.64
C GLY A 22 -1.47 -4.89 17.75
N THR A 23 -0.26 -4.50 18.12
CA THR A 23 0.43 -5.00 19.32
C THR A 23 0.28 -3.98 20.45
N ASP A 24 0.71 -4.34 21.66
CA ASP A 24 0.72 -3.41 22.80
C ASP A 24 1.58 -2.16 22.56
N SER A 25 2.60 -2.27 21.70
CA SER A 25 3.55 -1.18 21.42
C SER A 25 3.22 -0.38 20.16
N LEU A 26 2.55 -0.99 19.17
CA LEU A 26 2.30 -0.37 17.87
C LEU A 26 0.93 -0.79 17.34
N THR A 27 0.16 0.19 16.89
CA THR A 27 -0.94 -0.03 15.94
C THR A 27 -0.42 -0.56 14.61
N GLN A 28 -1.31 -1.09 13.77
CA GLN A 28 -0.94 -1.56 12.43
C GLN A 28 -0.39 -0.41 11.55
N HIS A 29 -0.96 0.79 11.65
CA HIS A 29 -0.47 1.96 10.90
C HIS A 29 0.90 2.42 11.41
N GLU A 30 1.14 2.43 12.72
CA GLU A 30 2.45 2.78 13.28
C GLU A 30 3.52 1.76 12.88
N ALA A 31 3.20 0.46 12.87
CA ALA A 31 4.13 -0.57 12.42
C ALA A 31 4.54 -0.39 10.94
N VAL A 32 3.59 0.02 10.08
CA VAL A 32 3.87 0.36 8.68
C VAL A 32 4.80 1.57 8.58
N LEU A 33 4.51 2.63 9.34
CA LEU A 33 5.31 3.86 9.32
C LEU A 33 6.71 3.65 9.89
N ASP A 34 6.86 2.83 10.94
CA ASP A 34 8.17 2.45 11.48
C ASP A 34 9.02 1.74 10.43
N ALA A 35 8.44 0.76 9.71
CA ALA A 35 9.16 -0.01 8.71
C ALA A 35 9.49 0.79 7.43
N LEU A 36 8.55 1.63 6.96
CA LEU A 36 8.55 2.19 5.61
C LEU A 36 8.59 3.72 5.55
N GLY A 37 8.27 4.43 6.64
CA GLY A 37 8.12 5.89 6.64
C GLY A 37 9.42 6.65 6.33
N SER A 38 10.58 6.03 6.54
CA SER A 38 11.89 6.61 6.20
C SER A 38 12.31 6.40 4.73
N LEU A 39 11.44 5.82 3.89
CA LEU A 39 11.72 5.63 2.45
C LEU A 39 11.41 6.88 1.61
N ASP A 40 10.79 7.91 2.18
CA ASP A 40 10.40 9.16 1.50
C ASP A 40 9.60 8.95 0.19
N VAL A 41 8.83 7.86 0.15
CA VAL A 41 7.88 7.56 -0.93
C VAL A 41 6.45 7.62 -0.38
N PRO A 42 5.45 8.05 -1.17
CA PRO A 42 4.06 8.08 -0.73
C PRO A 42 3.57 6.69 -0.27
N ILE A 43 2.92 6.65 0.90
CA ILE A 43 2.30 5.45 1.45
C ILE A 43 0.80 5.67 1.54
N ILE A 44 0.01 4.76 0.96
CA ILE A 44 -1.45 4.74 1.08
C ILE A 44 -1.83 3.48 1.86
N ALA A 45 -2.41 3.67 3.05
CA ALA A 45 -2.91 2.59 3.88
C ALA A 45 -4.37 2.23 3.52
N ASP A 46 -4.85 1.15 4.12
CA ASP A 46 -6.24 0.67 4.05
C ASP A 46 -6.77 0.45 2.62
N VAL A 47 -5.87 0.12 1.71
CA VAL A 47 -6.22 -0.21 0.33
C VAL A 47 -7.04 -1.50 0.32
N GLU A 48 -8.07 -1.54 -0.50
CA GLU A 48 -8.89 -2.74 -0.71
C GLU A 48 -8.10 -3.79 -1.52
N CYS A 49 -7.05 -4.34 -0.94
CA CYS A 49 -6.25 -5.42 -1.51
C CYS A 49 -5.84 -6.39 -0.41
N GLY A 50 -5.91 -7.69 -0.69
CA GLY A 50 -5.54 -8.74 0.26
C GLY A 50 -6.73 -9.47 0.86
N HIS A 51 -6.65 -9.85 2.14
CA HIS A 51 -7.53 -10.84 2.77
C HIS A 51 -8.86 -10.30 3.30
N VAL A 52 -9.08 -8.98 3.20
CA VAL A 52 -10.34 -8.38 3.63
C VAL A 52 -11.16 -8.01 2.37
N PRO A 53 -12.44 -8.43 2.24
CA PRO A 53 -13.30 -8.12 1.08
C PRO A 53 -13.35 -6.61 0.79
N PRO A 54 -13.63 -6.11 -0.43
CA PRO A 54 -14.31 -6.79 -1.55
C PRO A 54 -13.39 -7.43 -2.61
N TYR A 55 -12.08 -7.55 -2.37
CA TYR A 55 -11.14 -8.24 -3.26
C TYR A 55 -11.11 -7.75 -4.73
N PRO A 56 -11.07 -6.43 -5.00
CA PRO A 56 -10.95 -5.97 -6.37
C PRO A 56 -9.66 -6.51 -7.01
N PRO A 57 -9.71 -7.00 -8.25
CA PRO A 57 -8.56 -7.61 -8.90
C PRO A 57 -7.49 -6.55 -9.19
N ILE A 58 -6.25 -6.89 -8.83
CA ILE A 58 -5.04 -6.09 -9.09
C ILE A 58 -4.10 -6.95 -9.91
N VAL A 59 -3.94 -6.61 -11.18
CA VAL A 59 -3.04 -7.34 -12.09
C VAL A 59 -1.60 -6.94 -11.81
N ASN A 60 -0.78 -7.90 -11.37
CA ASN A 60 0.66 -7.71 -11.19
C ASN A 60 1.34 -7.47 -12.54
N GLY A 61 2.30 -6.55 -12.59
CA GLY A 61 3.03 -6.19 -13.81
C GLY A 61 2.31 -5.18 -14.72
N ALA A 62 0.99 -5.02 -14.60
CA ALA A 62 0.26 -4.01 -15.36
C ALA A 62 0.67 -2.58 -14.97
N ARG A 63 0.74 -1.69 -15.96
CA ARG A 63 0.98 -0.26 -15.70
C ARG A 63 -0.23 0.33 -14.98
N GLY A 64 0.02 0.83 -13.76
CA GLY A 64 -1.01 1.43 -12.91
C GLY A 64 -0.81 2.93 -12.70
N ARG A 65 -1.92 3.67 -12.55
CA ARG A 65 -1.94 5.04 -12.03
C ARG A 65 -2.85 5.09 -10.81
N VAL A 66 -2.31 5.60 -9.71
CA VAL A 66 -3.03 5.80 -8.45
C VAL A 66 -3.27 7.29 -8.24
N VAL A 67 -4.48 7.66 -7.85
CA VAL A 67 -4.83 9.00 -7.36
C VAL A 67 -5.44 8.84 -5.99
N HIS A 68 -4.92 9.58 -5.02
CA HIS A 68 -5.50 9.69 -3.70
C HIS A 68 -5.49 11.16 -3.25
N THR A 69 -6.66 11.67 -2.91
CA THR A 69 -6.91 13.05 -2.47
C THR A 69 -7.96 13.02 -1.37
N GLY A 70 -8.22 14.17 -0.73
CA GLY A 70 -9.26 14.26 0.31
C GLY A 70 -10.68 13.89 -0.15
N THR A 71 -10.95 13.82 -1.46
CA THR A 71 -12.29 13.54 -2.00
C THR A 71 -12.36 12.38 -2.99
N ARG A 72 -11.22 11.81 -3.40
CA ARG A 72 -11.17 10.77 -4.44
C ARG A 72 -10.00 9.82 -4.22
N SER A 73 -10.31 8.53 -4.35
CA SER A 73 -9.34 7.44 -4.49
C SER A 73 -9.63 6.67 -5.77
N GLU A 74 -8.60 6.43 -6.59
CA GLU A 74 -8.74 5.75 -7.88
C GLU A 74 -7.47 4.97 -8.22
N LEU A 75 -7.68 3.80 -8.84
CA LEU A 75 -6.64 2.99 -9.45
C LEU A 75 -7.04 2.66 -10.89
N THR A 76 -6.33 3.24 -11.86
CA THR A 76 -6.48 2.90 -13.29
C THR A 76 -5.36 1.94 -13.69
N ARG A 77 -5.67 0.91 -14.48
CA ARG A 77 -4.68 -0.05 -15.00
C ARG A 77 -4.80 -0.18 -16.51
N THR A 78 -3.67 -0.23 -17.20
CA THR A 78 -3.61 -0.56 -18.63
C THR A 78 -3.18 -2.01 -18.76
N LEU A 79 -3.96 -2.80 -19.51
CA LEU A 79 -3.69 -4.20 -19.84
C LEU A 79 -3.42 -4.24 -21.34
N ASP A 80 -2.16 -4.40 -21.72
CA ASP A 80 -1.67 -4.53 -23.09
C ASP A 80 -1.34 -5.99 -23.44
#